data_AF-A0A1I1Y4D4-F1
#
_entry.id   AF-A0A1I1Y4D4-F1
#
_cell.length_a   1.000
_cell.length_b   1.000
_cell.length_c   1.000
_cell.angle_alpha   90.00
_cell.angle_beta   90.00
_cell.angle_gamma   90.00
#
_symmetry.space_group_name_H-M   'P 1'
#
loop_
_entity.id
_entity.type
_entity.pdbx_description
1 polymer ?
#
loop_
_entity_poly.entity_id
_entity_poly.type
_entity_poly.pdbx_seq_one_letter_code
_entity_poly.pdbx_strand_id
1 'polypeptide(L)'
;MSMTSNASLLSLLQAFETELHRPAVRGDAARLDALLHEDFREFGRSGSIYTKAHVLAQLPMEVPHALTVADRFDWMDFEKFP
;
A
#
# COMPACT_ATOMS: atom_id res chain seq x y z
N MET A 1 19.08 -7.31 -25.56
CA MET A 1 18.96 -7.67 -24.13
C MET A 1 18.33 -6.49 -23.38
N SER A 2 17.00 -6.30 -23.45
CA SER A 2 16.34 -5.12 -22.85
C SER A 2 14.90 -5.38 -22.37
N MET A 3 14.15 -6.29 -23.02
CA MET A 3 12.79 -6.63 -22.59
C MET A 3 12.73 -7.59 -21.39
N THR A 4 13.65 -8.55 -21.30
CA THR A 4 13.70 -9.54 -20.20
C THR A 4 14.14 -8.93 -18.86
N SER A 5 14.99 -7.89 -18.90
CA SER A 5 15.39 -7.12 -17.70
C SER A 5 14.25 -6.27 -17.15
N ASN A 6 13.44 -5.66 -18.02
CA ASN A 6 12.31 -4.84 -17.59
C ASN A 6 11.17 -5.71 -17.05
N ALA A 7 10.89 -6.85 -17.68
CA ALA A 7 9.87 -7.78 -17.19
C ALA A 7 10.22 -8.36 -15.81
N SER A 8 11.49 -8.73 -15.60
CA SER A 8 11.95 -9.24 -14.29
C SER A 8 11.95 -8.16 -13.21
N LEU A 9 12.38 -6.93 -13.54
CA LEU A 9 12.28 -5.80 -12.62
C LEU A 9 10.82 -5.49 -12.25
N LEU A 10 9.91 -5.49 -13.23
CA LEU A 10 8.49 -5.27 -12.99
C LEU A 10 7.93 -6.31 -12.02
N SER A 11 8.19 -7.60 -12.26
CA SER A 11 7.74 -8.68 -11.38
C SER A 11 8.29 -8.53 -9.96
N LEU A 12 9.55 -8.10 -9.81
CA LEU A 12 10.16 -7.84 -8.51
C LEU A 12 9.47 -6.68 -7.77
N LEU A 13 9.26 -5.54 -8.45
CA LEU A 13 8.60 -4.38 -7.87
C LEU A 13 7.15 -4.68 -7.51
N GLN A 14 6.42 -5.42 -8.35
CA GLN A 14 5.05 -5.86 -8.04
C GLN A 14 5.00 -6.77 -6.81
N ALA A 15 5.98 -7.66 -6.65
CA ALA A 15 6.06 -8.53 -5.49
C ALA A 15 6.27 -7.72 -4.21
N PHE A 16 7.20 -6.76 -4.22
CA PHE A 16 7.47 -5.89 -3.06
C PHE A 16 6.29 -4.96 -2.74
N GLU A 17 5.66 -4.36 -3.75
CA GLU A 17 4.49 -3.51 -3.55
C GLU A 17 3.33 -4.31 -2.93
N THR A 18 3.04 -5.50 -3.49
CA THR A 18 1.99 -6.37 -2.97
C THR A 18 2.29 -6.82 -1.53
N GLU A 19 3.55 -7.10 -1.24
CA GLU A 19 3.99 -7.49 0.10
C GLU A 19 3.80 -6.37 1.13
N LEU A 20 4.15 -5.13 0.78
CA LEU A 20 4.03 -3.95 1.64
C LEU A 20 2.58 -3.70 2.11
N HIS A 21 1.58 -4.09 1.33
CA HIS A 21 0.16 -3.93 1.68
C HIS A 21 -0.41 -5.08 2.53
N ARG A 22 0.34 -6.16 2.77
CA ARG A 22 -0.15 -7.29 3.59
C ARG A 22 -0.23 -6.88 5.06
N PRO A 23 -1.36 -7.15 5.77
CA PRO A 23 -1.49 -6.80 7.18
C PRO A 23 -0.37 -7.35 8.07
N ALA A 24 0.06 -8.59 7.83
CA ALA A 24 1.16 -9.21 8.57
C ALA A 24 2.50 -8.49 8.38
N VAL A 25 2.74 -7.92 7.20
CA VAL A 25 3.97 -7.16 6.89
C VAL A 25 3.87 -5.75 7.47
N ARG A 26 2.71 -5.10 7.36
CA ARG A 26 2.47 -3.77 7.97
C ARG A 26 2.59 -3.79 9.50
N GLY A 27 2.32 -4.94 10.12
CA GLY A 27 2.58 -5.22 11.54
C GLY A 27 4.03 -5.50 11.92
N ASP A 28 4.92 -5.76 10.94
CA ASP A 28 6.32 -6.15 11.16
C ASP A 28 7.26 -5.00 10.79
N ALA A 29 7.68 -4.23 11.79
CA ALA A 29 8.59 -3.10 11.61
C ALA A 29 9.93 -3.49 10.95
N ALA A 30 10.47 -4.69 11.24
CA ALA A 30 11.72 -5.12 10.65
C ALA A 30 11.54 -5.44 9.15
N ARG A 31 10.41 -6.03 8.78
CA ARG A 31 10.12 -6.29 7.37
C ARG A 31 9.85 -5.00 6.60
N LEU A 32 9.11 -4.06 7.18
CA LEU A 32 8.92 -2.73 6.60
C LEU A 32 10.24 -1.99 6.38
N ASP A 33 11.17 -2.08 7.34
CA ASP A 33 12.48 -1.44 7.23
C ASP A 33 13.27 -1.97 6.03
N ALA A 34 13.18 -3.27 5.74
CA ALA A 34 13.80 -3.89 4.57
C ALA A 34 13.12 -3.54 3.24
N LEU A 35 11.82 -3.19 3.25
CA LEU A 35 11.05 -2.86 2.04
C LEU A 35 11.17 -1.37 1.68
N LEU A 36 11.37 -0.49 2.66
CA LEU A 36 11.38 0.97 2.46
C LEU A 36 12.81 1.49 2.32
N HIS A 37 13.06 2.24 1.24
CA HIS A 37 14.31 2.95 1.02
C HIS A 37 14.56 4.01 2.10
N GLU A 38 15.82 4.32 2.42
CA GLU A 38 16.18 5.32 3.44
C GLU A 38 15.54 6.71 3.18
N ASP A 39 15.49 7.12 1.91
CA ASP A 39 14.87 8.36 1.46
C ASP A 39 13.35 8.28 1.23
N PHE A 40 12.69 7.22 1.69
CA PHE A 40 11.25 7.04 1.49
C PHE A 40 10.44 8.21 2.07
N ARG A 41 9.49 8.70 1.25
CA ARG A 41 8.52 9.74 1.61
C ARG A 41 7.14 9.40 1.07
N GLU A 42 6.15 9.44 1.95
CA GLU A 42 4.73 9.32 1.61
C GLU A 42 4.02 10.66 1.82
N PHE A 43 3.13 11.01 0.91
CA PHE A 43 2.33 12.23 0.97
C PHE A 43 0.88 11.85 1.24
N GLY A 44 0.42 12.13 2.46
CA GLY A 44 -0.97 11.86 2.84
C GLY A 44 -1.95 12.80 2.15
N ARG A 45 -3.23 12.41 2.11
CA ARG A 45 -4.32 13.26 1.58
C ARG A 45 -4.39 14.65 2.25
N SER A 46 -3.92 14.77 3.48
CA SER A 46 -3.82 16.04 4.23
C SER A 46 -2.70 16.97 3.75
N GLY A 47 -1.82 16.51 2.87
CA GLY A 47 -0.57 17.19 2.52
C GLY A 47 0.58 16.93 3.51
N SER A 48 0.35 16.11 4.54
CA SER A 48 1.39 15.70 5.49
C SER A 48 2.42 14.79 4.82
N ILE A 49 3.69 14.95 5.20
CA ILE A 49 4.81 14.15 4.69
C ILE A 49 5.22 13.13 5.76
N TYR A 50 5.23 11.86 5.40
CA TYR A 50 5.66 10.76 6.26
C TYR A 50 7.00 10.21 5.77
N THR A 51 8.01 10.23 6.63
CA THR A 51 9.31 9.61 6.35
C THR A 51 9.25 8.11 6.63
N LYS A 52 10.27 7.37 6.21
CA LYS A 52 10.45 5.97 6.64
C LYS A 52 10.29 5.79 8.15
N ALA A 53 10.91 6.65 8.97
CA ALA A 53 10.81 6.57 10.42
C ALA A 53 9.37 6.79 10.93
N HIS A 54 8.61 7.70 10.31
CA HIS A 54 7.18 7.89 10.64
C HIS A 54 6.38 6.61 10.33
N VAL A 55 6.60 6.03 9.15
CA VAL A 55 5.89 4.82 8.69
C VAL A 55 6.20 3.61 9.58
N LEU A 56 7.47 3.41 9.95
CA LEU A 56 7.88 2.34 10.86
C LEU A 56 7.28 2.46 12.26
N ALA A 57 7.00 3.67 12.72
CA ALA A 57 6.34 3.90 14.01
C ALA A 57 4.82 3.76 13.93
N GLN A 58 4.21 4.11 12.79
CA GLN A 58 2.75 4.19 12.66
C GLN A 58 2.11 2.90 12.17
N LEU A 59 2.62 2.29 11.09
CA LEU A 59 1.97 1.14 10.45
C LEU A 59 1.81 -0.06 11.38
N PRO A 60 2.78 -0.43 12.24
CA PRO A 60 2.61 -1.56 13.15
C PRO A 60 1.49 -1.36 14.18
N MET A 61 1.11 -0.11 14.43
CA MET A 61 0.04 0.26 15.35
C MET A 61 -1.32 0.34 14.66
N GLU A 62 -1.38 0.23 13.32
CA GLU A 62 -2.65 0.24 12.60
C GLU A 62 -3.45 -1.02 12.93
N VAL A 63 -4.65 -0.83 13.46
CA VAL A 63 -5.62 -1.91 13.59
C VAL A 63 -6.06 -2.30 12.17
N PRO A 64 -6.05 -3.59 11.80
CA PRO A 64 -6.52 -4.03 10.50
C PRO A 64 -7.91 -3.46 10.23
N HIS A 65 -8.02 -2.58 9.23
CA HIS A 65 -9.31 -2.09 8.81
C HIS A 65 -10.15 -3.24 8.24
N ALA A 66 -11.46 -3.18 8.46
CA ALA A 66 -12.40 -4.13 7.90
C ALA A 66 -12.17 -4.27 6.39
N LEU A 67 -12.20 -5.51 5.90
CA LEU A 67 -12.10 -5.84 4.47
C LEU A 67 -12.95 -4.86 3.66
N THR A 68 -12.32 -4.17 2.70
CA THR A 68 -13.06 -3.40 1.69
C THR A 68 -13.87 -4.39 0.85
N VAL A 69 -15.15 -4.57 1.17
CA VAL A 69 -16.07 -5.37 0.37
C VAL A 69 -16.49 -4.54 -0.84
N ALA A 70 -15.77 -4.68 -1.95
CA ALA A 70 -16.15 -4.08 -3.23
C ALA A 70 -17.32 -4.83 -3.90
N ASP A 71 -17.61 -6.06 -3.47
CA ASP A 71 -18.61 -6.95 -4.08
C ASP A 71 -20.08 -6.53 -3.85
N ARG A 72 -20.32 -5.41 -3.13
CA ARG A 72 -21.66 -4.84 -2.92
C ARG A 72 -21.80 -3.41 -3.43
N PHE A 73 -20.98 -3.02 -4.41
CA PHE A 73 -21.19 -1.78 -5.14
C PHE A 73 -22.35 -1.97 -6.13
N ASP A 74 -23.59 -1.79 -5.66
CA ASP A 74 -24.74 -1.61 -6.54
C ASP A 74 -24.68 -0.21 -7.14
N TRP A 75 -24.70 -0.11 -8.47
CA TRP A 75 -24.89 1.16 -9.15
C TRP A 75 -26.26 1.72 -8.74
N MET A 76 -26.29 2.87 -8.08
CA MET A 76 -27.54 3.60 -7.89
C MET A 76 -28.01 4.10 -9.26
N ASP A 77 -29.11 3.55 -9.76
CA ASP A 77 -29.83 4.13 -10.89
C ASP A 77 -30.38 5.51 -10.46
N PHE A 78 -29.70 6.57 -10.89
CA PHE A 78 -30.13 7.95 -10.63
C PHE A 78 -31.47 8.32 -11.29
N GLU A 79 -32.03 7.45 -12.14
CA GLU A 79 -33.39 7.58 -12.71
C GLU A 79 -34.51 7.20 -11.72
N LYS A 80 -34.18 6.72 -10.51
CA LYS A 80 -35.16 6.33 -9.47
C LYS A 80 -35.21 7.28 -8.27
N PHE A 81 -34.84 8.54 -8.43
CA PHE A 81 -35.14 9.59 -7.46
C PHE A 81 -36.07 10.63 -8.12
N PRO A 82 -37.25 10.92 -7.56
CA PRO A 82 -38.18 11.92 -8.10
C PRO A 82 -37.63 13.36 -8.00
#